data_AF-A0A950CQW8-F1
#
_entry.id   AF-A0A950CQW8-F1
#
_cell.length_a   1.000
_cell.length_b   1.000
_cell.length_c   1.000
_cell.angle_alpha   90.00
_cell.angle_beta   90.00
_cell.angle_gamma   90.00
#
_symmetry.space_group_name_H-M   'P 1'
#
loop_
_entity.id
_entity.type
_entity.pdbx_description
1 polymer ?
#
loop_
_entity_poly.entity_id
_entity_poly.type
_entity_poly.pdbx_seq_one_letter_code
_entity_poly.pdbx_strand_id
1 'polypeptide(L)'
;MACGIPLILARWRDPEGLFSSGVDFLIANNGDEMKKHIRDLLNDPDMARELAINGCRTIRARHTCAHRVDELIAIHQSVAGAAGTQLSSV
;
A
#
# COMPACT_ATOMS: atom_id res chain seq x y z
N MET A 1 -0.01 -10.10 -0.38
CA MET A 1 0.57 -8.85 0.11
C MET A 1 0.83 -8.89 1.61
N ALA A 2 -0.15 -8.94 2.54
CA ALA A 2 0.22 -9.19 3.95
C ALA A 2 0.41 -10.70 4.19
N CYS A 3 -0.52 -11.50 3.67
CA CYS A 3 -0.53 -12.96 3.78
C CYS A 3 0.20 -13.67 2.62
N GLY A 4 1.06 -12.99 1.86
CA GLY A 4 1.81 -13.63 0.76
C GLY A 4 1.01 -14.01 -0.49
N ILE A 5 -0.19 -13.44 -0.70
CA ILE A 5 -0.99 -13.69 -1.91
C ILE A 5 -0.77 -12.56 -2.95
N PRO A 6 -0.51 -12.84 -4.24
CA PRO A 6 -0.38 -11.81 -5.28
C PRO A 6 -1.71 -11.07 -5.47
N LEU A 7 -1.64 -9.80 -5.87
CA LEU A 7 -2.81 -8.93 -6.00
C LEU A 7 -2.98 -8.42 -7.43
N ILE A 8 -4.24 -8.39 -7.90
CA ILE A 8 -4.67 -7.65 -9.08
C ILE A 8 -5.72 -6.62 -8.63
N LEU A 9 -5.58 -5.38 -9.07
CA LEU A 9 -6.49 -4.28 -8.75
C LEU A 9 -7.12 -3.71 -10.02
N ALA A 10 -8.35 -3.21 -9.88
CA ALA A 10 -8.88 -2.26 -10.84
C ALA A 10 -8.08 -0.96 -10.80
N ARG A 11 -8.10 -0.19 -11.90
CA ARG A 11 -7.37 1.06 -12.04
C ARG A 11 -7.67 2.04 -10.90
N TRP A 12 -6.66 2.33 -10.08
CA TRP A 12 -6.67 3.34 -9.02
C TRP A 12 -5.40 4.20 -9.14
N ARG A 13 -5.56 5.52 -9.00
CA ARG A 13 -4.48 6.48 -8.79
C ARG A 13 -3.96 6.45 -7.35
N ASP A 14 -2.72 6.02 -7.16
CA ASP A 14 -1.97 6.16 -5.91
C ASP A 14 -1.16 7.47 -5.94
N PRO A 15 -1.65 8.59 -5.39
CA PRO A 15 -0.94 9.87 -5.42
C PRO A 15 0.29 9.88 -4.51
N GLU A 16 0.37 8.97 -3.55
CA GLU A 16 1.43 8.91 -2.54
C GLU A 16 2.56 7.95 -2.95
N GLY A 17 2.35 7.14 -4.01
CA GLY A 17 3.36 6.20 -4.50
C GLY A 17 3.71 5.14 -3.45
N LEU A 18 2.71 4.71 -2.67
CA LEU A 18 2.85 3.73 -1.61
C LEU A 18 3.23 2.35 -2.16
N PHE A 19 2.79 2.04 -3.39
CA PHE A 19 3.08 0.77 -4.07
C PHE A 19 3.53 0.97 -5.51
N SER A 20 4.28 -0.01 -6.03
CA SER A 20 4.80 -0.04 -7.40
C SER A 20 3.98 -0.99 -8.28
N SER A 21 3.15 -0.45 -9.16
CA SER A 21 2.39 -1.22 -10.16
C SER A 21 3.33 -2.00 -11.08
N GLY A 22 3.03 -3.28 -11.33
CA GLY A 22 3.85 -4.20 -12.10
C GLY A 22 4.94 -4.91 -11.28
N VAL A 23 5.23 -4.44 -10.06
CA VAL A 23 6.26 -5.01 -9.17
C VAL A 23 5.65 -5.60 -7.91
N ASP A 24 4.77 -4.85 -7.24
CA ASP A 24 4.10 -5.24 -6.00
C ASP A 24 2.72 -5.87 -6.26
N PHE A 25 2.06 -5.46 -7.35
CA PHE A 25 0.73 -5.88 -7.76
C PHE A 25 0.49 -5.56 -9.24
N LEU A 26 -0.60 -6.06 -9.84
CA LEU A 26 -1.00 -5.76 -11.20
C LEU A 26 -2.22 -4.84 -11.26
N ILE A 27 -2.25 -3.93 -12.23
CA ILE A 27 -3.44 -3.14 -12.58
C ILE A 27 -4.14 -3.80 -13.77
N ALA A 28 -5.46 -3.96 -13.67
CA ALA A 28 -6.35 -4.24 -14.78
C ALA A 28 -7.19 -2.99 -15.11
N ASN A 29 -7.16 -2.56 -16.36
CA ASN A 29 -7.95 -1.41 -16.84
C ASN A 29 -9.39 -1.80 -17.20
N ASN A 30 -9.65 -3.10 -17.40
CA ASN A 30 -10.95 -3.64 -17.77
C ASN A 30 -11.08 -5.12 -17.36
N GLY A 31 -12.26 -5.71 -17.59
CA GLY A 31 -12.54 -7.09 -17.23
C GLY A 31 -11.73 -8.14 -18.01
N ASP A 32 -11.35 -7.86 -19.25
CA ASP A 32 -10.58 -8.81 -20.06
C ASP A 32 -9.11 -8.85 -19.63
N GLU A 33 -8.53 -7.70 -19.29
CA GLU A 33 -7.22 -7.61 -18.65
C GLU A 33 -7.21 -8.30 -17.29
N MET A 34 -8.27 -8.15 -16.48
CA MET A 34 -8.40 -8.86 -15.19
C MET A 34 -8.35 -10.38 -15.42
N LYS A 35 -9.14 -10.90 -16.37
CA LYS A 35 -9.14 -12.34 -16.70
C LYS A 35 -7.80 -12.81 -17.26
N LYS A 36 -7.07 -11.96 -17.99
CA LYS A 36 -5.73 -12.26 -18.48
C LYS A 36 -4.76 -12.39 -17.32
N HIS A 37 -4.67 -11.39 -16.45
CA HIS A 37 -3.79 -11.41 -15.28
C HIS A 37 -4.05 -12.61 -14.35
N ILE A 38 -5.33 -12.95 -14.13
CA ILE A 38 -5.68 -14.16 -13.35
C ILE A 38 -5.09 -15.42 -14.02
N ARG A 39 -5.24 -15.56 -15.34
CA ARG A 39 -4.68 -16.71 -16.07
C ARG A 39 -3.15 -16.71 -16.03
N ASP A 40 -2.51 -15.55 -16.17
CA ASP A 40 -1.06 -15.44 -16.14
C ASP A 40 -0.53 -15.89 -14.75
N LEU A 41 -1.13 -15.42 -13.65
CA LEU A 41 -0.75 -15.83 -12.29
C LEU A 41 -1.02 -17.31 -11.98
N LEU A 42 -2.06 -17.90 -12.56
CA LEU A 42 -2.37 -19.32 -12.36
C LEU A 42 -1.42 -20.24 -13.15
N ASN A 43 -0.90 -19.78 -14.29
CA ASN A 43 -0.03 -20.57 -15.16
C ASN A 43 1.47 -20.28 -14.96
N ASP A 44 1.82 -19.18 -14.29
CA ASP A 44 3.20 -18.81 -13.97
C ASP A 44 3.40 -18.67 -12.44
N PRO A 45 3.81 -19.77 -11.77
CA PRO A 45 4.07 -19.75 -10.32
C PRO A 45 5.25 -18.86 -9.93
N ASP A 46 6.21 -18.60 -10.82
CA ASP A 46 7.35 -17.74 -10.56
C ASP A 46 6.91 -16.28 -10.45
N MET A 47 6.14 -15.82 -11.43
CA MET A 47 5.52 -14.51 -11.43
C MET A 47 4.63 -14.29 -10.21
N ALA A 48 3.79 -15.28 -9.86
CA ALA A 48 2.92 -15.20 -8.69
C ALA A 48 3.71 -15.04 -7.38
N ARG A 49 4.83 -15.77 -7.26
CA ARG A 49 5.70 -15.70 -6.08
C ARG A 49 6.43 -14.36 -6.00
N GLU A 50 6.93 -13.85 -7.11
CA GLU A 50 7.65 -12.57 -7.14
C GLU A 50 6.75 -11.42 -6.68
N LEU A 51 5.54 -11.32 -7.24
CA LEU A 51 4.53 -10.33 -6.84
C LEU A 51 4.17 -10.47 -5.36
N ALA A 52 3.98 -11.70 -4.87
CA ALA A 52 3.70 -11.96 -3.47
C ALA A 52 4.81 -11.48 -2.53
N ILE A 53 6.08 -11.77 -2.87
CA ILE A 53 7.25 -11.38 -2.08
C ILE A 53 7.40 -9.87 -2.06
N ASN A 54 7.31 -9.22 -3.23
CA ASN A 54 7.48 -7.77 -3.34
C ASN A 54 6.37 -7.04 -2.58
N GLY A 55 5.10 -7.40 -2.80
CA GLY A 55 3.99 -6.82 -2.04
C GLY A 55 4.11 -7.05 -0.53
N CYS A 56 4.60 -8.21 -0.07
CA CYS A 56 4.93 -8.46 1.34
C CYS A 56 6.03 -7.55 1.88
N ARG A 57 7.10 -7.36 1.11
CA ARG A 57 8.22 -6.49 1.49
C ARG A 57 7.73 -5.05 1.66
N THR A 58 6.95 -4.54 0.70
CA THR A 58 6.40 -3.19 0.72
C THR A 58 5.47 -2.97 1.91
N ILE A 59 4.57 -3.93 2.20
CA ILE A 59 3.72 -3.86 3.40
C ILE A 59 4.53 -3.83 4.70
N ARG A 60 5.53 -4.69 4.83
CA ARG A 60 6.36 -4.74 6.05
C ARG A 60 7.18 -3.46 6.24
N ALA A 61 7.53 -2.77 5.17
CA ALA A 61 8.32 -1.56 5.24
C ALA A 61 7.52 -0.33 5.71
N ARG A 62 6.23 -0.21 5.34
CA ARG A 62 5.47 1.04 5.53
C ARG A 62 4.01 0.89 5.97
N HIS A 63 3.49 -0.33 6.06
CA HIS A 63 2.05 -0.58 6.28
C HIS A 63 1.79 -1.48 7.49
N THR A 64 2.64 -1.38 8.51
CA THR A 64 2.44 -2.08 9.78
C THR A 64 1.61 -1.25 10.75
N CYS A 65 0.88 -1.91 11.66
CA CYS A 65 0.12 -1.21 12.70
C CYS A 65 1.03 -0.32 13.56
N ALA A 66 2.24 -0.80 13.89
CA ALA A 66 3.22 -0.03 14.66
C ALA A 66 3.58 1.29 13.96
N HIS A 67 3.89 1.23 12.65
CA HIS A 67 4.19 2.43 11.88
C HIS A 67 3.01 3.43 11.87
N ARG A 68 1.78 2.95 11.70
CA ARG A 68 0.59 3.82 11.74
C ARG A 68 0.34 4.45 13.10
N VAL A 69 0.70 3.76 14.20
CA VAL A 69 0.62 4.34 15.55
C VAL A 69 1.63 5.48 15.71
N ASP A 70 2.86 5.30 15.23
CA ASP A 70 3.88 6.35 15.28
C ASP A 70 3.44 7.60 14.50
N GLU A 71 2.88 7.41 13.30
CA GLU A 71 2.32 8.51 12.49
C GLU A 71 1.16 9.21 13.22
N LEU A 72 0.25 8.46 13.83
CA LEU A 72 -0.90 9.03 14.54
C LEU A 72 -0.47 9.84 15.76
N ILE A 73 0.53 9.36 16.51
CA ILE A 73 1.10 10.10 17.65
C ILE A 73 1.75 11.40 17.16
N ALA A 74 2.48 11.36 16.05
CA ALA A 74 3.09 12.55 15.46
C ALA A 74 2.04 13.59 15.03
N ILE A 75 0.92 13.16 14.43
CA ILE A 75 -0.21 14.03 14.10
C ILE A 75 -0.86 14.61 15.35
N HIS A 76 -1.09 13.79 16.38
CA HIS A 76 -1.66 14.26 17.64
C HIS A 76 -0.78 15.35 18.28
N GLN A 77 0.54 15.14 18.31
CA GLN A 77 1.50 16.10 18.84
C GLN A 77 1.53 17.40 18.03
N SER A 78 1.43 17.33 16.69
CA SER A 78 1.43 18.53 15.85
C SER A 78 0.18 19.39 16.08
N VAL A 79 -0.99 18.77 16.26
CA VAL A 79 -2.24 19.47 16.55
C VAL A 79 -2.26 20.01 17.98
N ALA A 80 -1.80 19.23 18.96
CA ALA A 80 -1.73 19.67 20.36
C ALA A 80 -0.75 20.84 20.55
N GLY A 81 0.41 20.80 19.88
CA GLY A 81 1.38 21.90 19.88
C GLY A 81 0.83 23.17 19.24
N ALA A 82 0.08 23.05 18.15
CA ALA A 82 -0.57 24.18 17.49
C ALA A 82 -1.65 24.84 18.37
N ALA A 83 -2.39 24.06 19.17
CA ALA A 83 -3.38 24.59 20.12
C ALA A 83 -2.74 25.33 21.30
N GLY A 84 -1.57 24.87 21.77
CA GLY A 84 -0.82 25.52 22.85
C GLY A 84 -0.23 26.89 22.49
N THR A 85 0.08 27.14 21.21
CA THR A 85 0.60 28.44 20.75
C THR A 85 -0.48 29.53 20.69
N GLN A 86 -1.76 29.18 20.57
CA GLN A 86 -2.84 30.18 20.50
C GLN A 86 -3.31 30.73 21.86
N LEU A 87 -2.93 30.10 22.98
CA LEU A 87 -3.37 30.52 24.32
C LEU A 87 -2.35 31.41 25.07
N SER A 88 -1.20 31.74 24.47
CA SER A 88 -0.15 32.57 25.09
C SER A 88 -0.18 34.05 24.68
N SER A 89 -1.19 34.52 23.95
CA SER A 89 -1.35 35.94 23.59
C SER A 89 -2.65 36.53 24.15
N VAL A 90 -2.74 36.65 25.47
CA VAL A 90 -3.66 37.59 26.16
C VAL A 90 -2.96 38.17 27.38
#